data_AF-A0A356K878-F1
#
_entry.id   AF-A0A356K878-F1
#
_cell.length_a   1.000
_cell.length_b   1.000
_cell.length_c   1.000
_cell.angle_alpha   90.00
_cell.angle_beta   90.00
_cell.angle_gamma   90.00
#
_symmetry.space_group_name_H-M   'P 1'
#
loop_
_entity.id
_entity.type
_entity.pdbx_description
1 polymer ?
#
loop_
_entity_poly.entity_id
_entity_poly.type
_entity_poly.pdbx_seq_one_letter_code
_entity_poly.pdbx_strand_id
1 'polypeptide(L)'
;MAEQLTGTSNSSPRTLRVWRFVDGKLGHEKQTLGLTQALSDRMSVEVRDFDIRVPNTWGAEVKAKLQKRTCVHCEPDLIIGAGHATHWPMLITRLFCGGRTVLLMSPSL
;
A
#
# COMPACT_ATOMS: atom_id res chain seq x y z
N MET A 1 -38.29 -31.32 5.76
CA MET A 1 -37.06 -32.01 5.33
C MET A 1 -36.36 -31.09 4.35
N ALA A 2 -35.62 -30.14 4.92
CA ALA A 2 -34.93 -29.09 4.19
C ALA A 2 -33.47 -29.17 4.61
N GLU A 3 -32.57 -29.39 3.64
CA GLU A 3 -31.14 -29.11 3.76
C GLU A 3 -30.52 -29.23 2.36
N GLN A 4 -30.35 -28.08 1.69
CA GLN A 4 -29.33 -27.93 0.66
C GLN A 4 -28.42 -26.78 1.08
N LEU A 5 -27.27 -27.15 1.64
CA LEU A 5 -26.14 -26.28 1.92
C LEU A 5 -25.33 -26.13 0.62
N THR A 6 -25.61 -25.09 -0.16
CA THR A 6 -24.66 -24.58 -1.16
C THR A 6 -23.98 -23.35 -0.60
N GLY A 7 -22.82 -23.57 0.02
CA GLY A 7 -21.87 -22.50 0.34
C GLY A 7 -21.21 -22.00 -0.94
N THR A 8 -21.86 -21.09 -1.65
CA THR A 8 -21.21 -20.26 -2.65
C THR A 8 -20.45 -19.14 -1.91
N SER A 9 -19.15 -19.35 -1.68
CA SER A 9 -18.26 -18.24 -1.36
C SER A 9 -18.12 -17.38 -2.61
N ASN A 10 -19.01 -16.41 -2.74
CA ASN A 10 -19.00 -15.42 -3.78
C ASN A 10 -17.86 -14.43 -3.47
N SER A 11 -16.61 -14.85 -3.69
CA SER A 11 -15.45 -13.97 -3.53
C SER A 11 -15.37 -13.07 -4.75
N SER A 12 -16.05 -11.93 -4.69
CA SER A 12 -15.77 -10.79 -5.56
C SER A 12 -14.26 -10.58 -5.62
N PRO A 13 -13.67 -10.29 -6.80
CA PRO A 13 -12.23 -10.11 -6.90
C PRO A 13 -11.79 -8.98 -5.96
N ARG A 14 -11.09 -9.34 -4.89
CA ARG A 14 -10.59 -8.37 -3.91
C ARG A 14 -9.48 -7.57 -4.59
N THR A 15 -9.73 -6.28 -4.82
CA THR A 15 -8.70 -5.36 -5.30
C THR A 15 -7.66 -5.13 -4.22
N LEU A 16 -6.40 -5.42 -4.53
CA LEU A 16 -5.26 -5.17 -3.65
C LEU A 16 -4.92 -3.69 -3.66
N ARG A 17 -4.97 -3.04 -2.49
CA ARG A 17 -4.69 -1.61 -2.37
C ARG A 17 -3.23 -1.40 -2.00
N VAL A 18 -2.47 -0.88 -2.95
CA VAL A 18 -1.02 -0.67 -2.84
C VAL A 18 -0.73 0.80 -2.64
N TRP A 19 -0.02 1.12 -1.55
CA TRP A 19 0.57 2.44 -1.35
C TRP A 19 2.06 2.37 -1.67
N ARG A 20 2.48 3.11 -2.68
CA ARG A 20 3.86 3.11 -3.17
C ARG A 20 4.54 4.43 -2.81
N PHE A 21 5.63 4.34 -2.05
CA PHE A 21 6.47 5.48 -1.68
C PHE A 21 7.61 5.62 -2.68
N VAL A 22 7.75 6.81 -3.27
CA VAL A 22 8.78 7.14 -4.27
C VAL A 22 9.66 8.26 -3.77
N ASP A 23 10.98 8.15 -3.99
CA ASP A 23 12.00 9.08 -3.50
C ASP A 23 12.66 9.92 -4.60
N GLY A 24 12.17 9.84 -5.84
CA GLY A 24 12.70 10.58 -6.97
C GLY A 24 13.89 9.93 -7.67
N LYS A 25 14.41 8.81 -7.16
CA LYS A 25 15.53 8.13 -7.79
C LYS A 25 15.01 7.13 -8.82
N LEU A 26 15.36 7.36 -10.09
CA LEU A 26 14.89 6.54 -11.21
C LEU A 26 15.11 5.04 -11.02
N GLY A 27 16.21 4.62 -10.38
CA GLY A 27 16.47 3.21 -10.08
C GLY A 27 15.45 2.62 -9.10
N HIS A 28 15.14 3.33 -8.02
CA HIS A 28 14.17 2.91 -6.99
C HIS A 28 12.74 2.89 -7.54
N GLU A 29 12.38 3.90 -8.32
CA GLU A 29 11.07 4.01 -8.96
C GLU A 29 10.84 2.88 -9.96
N LYS A 30 11.84 2.53 -10.78
CA LYS A 30 11.74 1.39 -11.71
C LYS A 30 11.57 0.06 -10.98
N GLN A 31 12.25 -0.14 -9.86
CA GLN A 31 12.11 -1.37 -9.06
C GLN A 31 10.68 -1.50 -8.49
N THR A 32 10.19 -0.45 -7.84
CA THR A 32 8.84 -0.46 -7.26
C THR A 32 7.76 -0.52 -8.35
N LEU A 33 7.95 0.15 -9.49
CA LEU A 33 7.06 0.06 -10.64
C LEU A 33 7.01 -1.35 -11.23
N GLY A 34 8.16 -1.99 -11.41
CA GLY A 34 8.22 -3.36 -11.94
C GLY A 34 7.50 -4.35 -11.04
N LEU A 35 7.66 -4.24 -9.71
CA LEU A 35 6.92 -5.05 -8.75
C LEU A 35 5.41 -4.82 -8.85
N THR A 36 4.97 -3.55 -8.84
CA THR A 36 3.55 -3.22 -8.91
C THR A 36 2.91 -3.67 -10.21
N GLN A 37 3.60 -3.52 -11.35
CA GLN A 37 3.12 -4.01 -12.64
C GLN A 37 2.96 -5.53 -12.64
N ALA A 38 3.97 -6.26 -12.14
CA ALA A 38 3.90 -7.72 -12.03
C ALA A 38 2.78 -8.21 -11.09
N LEU A 39 2.38 -7.40 -10.11
CA LEU A 39 1.20 -7.67 -9.28
C LEU A 39 -0.09 -7.43 -10.07
N SER A 40 -0.19 -6.31 -10.78
CA SER A 40 -1.35 -5.97 -11.63
C SER A 40 -1.60 -7.00 -12.74
N ASP A 41 -0.55 -7.64 -13.26
CA ASP A 41 -0.67 -8.69 -14.26
C ASP A 41 -1.31 -9.98 -13.70
N ARG A 42 -1.37 -10.13 -12.37
CA ARG A 42 -1.88 -11.34 -11.68
C ARG A 42 -3.17 -11.12 -10.91
N MET A 43 -3.48 -9.89 -10.52
CA MET A 43 -4.67 -9.55 -9.72
C MET A 43 -5.09 -8.10 -9.93
N SER A 44 -6.32 -7.76 -9.51
CA SER A 44 -6.76 -6.37 -9.47
C SER A 44 -5.94 -5.60 -8.43
N VAL A 45 -5.24 -4.55 -8.86
CA VAL A 45 -4.40 -3.71 -7.99
C VAL A 45 -4.79 -2.24 -8.16
N GLU A 46 -5.06 -1.56 -7.06
CA GLU A 46 -5.20 -0.10 -7.01
C GLU A 46 -3.92 0.48 -6.40
N VAL A 47 -3.22 1.32 -7.16
CA VAL A 47 -1.93 1.88 -6.76
C VAL A 47 -2.08 3.36 -6.46
N ARG A 48 -1.62 3.78 -5.29
CA ARG A 48 -1.49 5.19 -4.91
C ARG A 48 -0.03 5.52 -4.65
N ASP A 49 0.47 6.52 -5.36
CA ASP A 49 1.84 6.99 -5.23
C ASP A 49 1.96 8.13 -4.25
N PHE A 50 2.97 8.04 -3.39
CA PHE A 50 3.35 9.06 -2.43
C PHE A 50 4.79 9.46 -2.66
N ASP A 51 4.99 10.64 -3.25
CA ASP A 51 6.31 11.25 -3.36
C ASP A 51 6.73 11.82 -2.01
N ILE A 52 7.79 11.24 -1.42
CA ILE A 52 8.30 11.65 -0.11
C ILE A 52 9.03 13.00 -0.16
N ARG A 53 9.41 13.47 -1.35
CA ARG A 53 10.03 14.79 -1.56
C ARG A 53 9.01 15.91 -1.45
N VAL A 54 7.72 15.60 -1.67
CA VAL A 54 6.63 16.56 -1.57
C VAL A 54 6.06 16.50 -0.15
N PRO A 55 6.17 17.59 0.65
CA PRO A 55 5.63 17.60 2.00
C PRO A 55 4.11 17.43 1.99
N ASN A 56 3.58 16.76 3.02
CA ASN A 56 2.16 16.54 3.29
C ASN A 56 1.39 15.58 2.36
N THR A 57 1.98 14.95 1.35
CA THR A 57 1.29 13.97 0.49
C THR A 57 0.77 12.76 1.25
N TRP A 58 1.63 12.12 2.03
CA TRP A 58 1.29 10.95 2.85
C TRP A 58 0.91 11.34 4.29
N GLY A 59 1.48 12.43 4.81
CA GLY A 59 1.22 12.90 6.17
C GLY A 59 -0.22 13.37 6.41
N ALA A 60 -0.88 13.92 5.39
CA ALA A 60 -2.28 14.31 5.48
C ALA A 60 -3.21 13.09 5.65
N GLU A 61 -2.97 12.02 4.90
CA GLU A 61 -3.74 10.76 4.97
C GLU A 61 -3.54 10.07 6.34
N VAL A 62 -2.30 10.01 6.83
CA VAL A 62 -1.98 9.49 8.17
C VAL A 62 -2.64 10.32 9.27
N LYS A 63 -2.56 11.65 9.17
CA LYS A 63 -3.16 12.58 10.15
C LYS A 63 -4.69 12.51 10.14
N ALA A 64 -5.31 12.36 8.97
CA ALA A 64 -6.75 12.18 8.84
C ALA A 64 -7.23 10.91 9.56
N LYS A 65 -6.50 9.80 9.41
CA LYS A 65 -6.76 8.54 10.13
C LYS A 65 -6.57 8.69 11.64
N LEU A 66 -5.48 9.34 12.07
CA LEU A 66 -5.21 9.60 13.49
C LEU A 66 -6.31 10.44 14.16
N GLN A 67 -6.83 11.44 13.46
CA GLN A 67 -7.90 12.30 13.97
C GLN A 67 -9.28 11.64 13.92
N LYS A 68 -9.39 10.37 13.48
CA LYS A 68 -10.66 9.64 13.24
C LYS A 68 -11.66 10.45 12.42
N ARG A 69 -11.19 11.43 11.64
CA ARG A 69 -12.04 12.43 10.97
C ARG A 69 -12.70 11.89 9.71
N THR A 70 -12.38 10.67 9.31
CA THR A 70 -12.83 10.13 8.04
C THR A 70 -13.28 8.69 8.17
N CYS A 71 -14.52 8.43 7.77
CA CYS A 71 -15.02 7.13 7.30
C CYS A 71 -14.33 6.69 5.99
N VAL A 72 -13.08 7.10 5.77
CA VAL A 72 -12.29 6.70 4.62
C VAL A 72 -11.56 5.44 5.06
N HIS A 73 -11.84 4.35 4.35
CA HIS A 73 -11.16 3.08 4.43
C HIS A 73 -9.69 3.29 4.01
N CYS A 74 -8.87 4.03 4.74
CA CYS A 74 -7.45 4.29 4.43
C CYS A 74 -6.59 3.19 5.02
N GLU A 75 -6.76 1.99 4.46
CA GLU A 75 -6.03 0.78 4.86
C GLU A 75 -5.41 0.19 3.60
N PRO A 76 -4.13 0.49 3.31
CA PRO A 76 -3.42 -0.24 2.29
C PRO A 76 -3.33 -1.71 2.70
N ASP A 77 -3.55 -2.62 1.76
CA ASP A 77 -3.21 -4.03 1.97
C ASP A 77 -1.69 -4.21 1.93
N LEU A 78 -1.02 -3.41 1.08
CA LEU A 78 0.40 -3.49 0.82
C LEU A 78 1.03 -2.09 0.72
N ILE A 79 2.14 -1.90 1.39
CA ILE A 79 2.97 -0.69 1.38
C ILE A 79 4.29 -1.07 0.72
N ILE A 80 4.66 -0.38 -0.35
CA ILE A 80 5.86 -0.65 -1.14
C ILE A 80 6.75 0.60 -1.15
N GLY A 81 8.06 0.41 -1.05
CA GLY A 81 9.03 1.46 -1.33
C GLY A 81 10.41 0.90 -1.63
N ALA A 82 11.29 1.77 -2.10
CA ALA A 82 12.67 1.46 -2.39
C ALA A 82 13.57 2.61 -1.92
N GLY A 83 14.67 2.27 -1.25
CA GLY A 83 15.63 3.23 -0.73
C GLY A 83 15.39 3.64 0.73
N HIS A 84 16.46 4.11 1.38
CA HIS A 84 16.48 4.43 2.80
C HIS A 84 15.49 5.54 3.19
N ALA A 85 15.28 6.52 2.30
CA ALA A 85 14.41 7.66 2.55
C ALA A 85 12.93 7.27 2.69
N THR A 86 12.51 6.11 2.14
CA THR A 86 11.12 5.63 2.24
C THR A 86 10.85 4.85 3.52
N HIS A 87 11.87 4.44 4.29
CA HIS A 87 11.70 3.59 5.47
C HIS A 87 10.79 4.23 6.52
N TRP A 88 11.12 5.46 6.92
CA TRP A 88 10.38 6.20 7.95
C TRP A 88 8.91 6.45 7.55
N PRO A 89 8.63 7.00 6.35
CA PRO A 89 7.26 7.12 5.86
C PRO A 89 6.49 5.79 5.85
N MET A 90 7.09 4.72 5.34
CA MET A 90 6.46 3.40 5.28
C MET A 90 6.16 2.83 6.67
N LEU A 91 7.06 3.00 7.63
CA LEU A 91 6.87 2.54 9.01
C LEU A 91 5.71 3.29 9.67
N ILE A 92 5.68 4.62 9.56
CA ILE A 92 4.61 5.45 10.12
C ILE A 92 3.27 5.05 9.49
N THR A 93 3.21 4.92 8.17
CA THR A 93 2.00 4.47 7.48
C THR A 93 1.58 3.08 7.95
N ARG A 94 2.49 2.13 8.15
CA ARG A 94 2.13 0.82 8.71
C ARG A 94 1.52 0.94 10.10
N LEU A 95 2.10 1.76 10.97
CA LEU A 95 1.65 1.92 12.36
C LEU A 95 0.25 2.54 12.45
N PHE A 96 -0.08 3.51 11.60
CA PHE A 96 -1.38 4.19 11.64
C PHE A 96 -2.41 3.59 10.68
N CYS A 97 -1.98 3.25 9.46
CA CYS A 97 -2.84 2.77 8.39
C CYS A 97 -2.95 1.23 8.32
N GLY A 98 -2.05 0.48 8.94
CA GLY A 98 -1.98 -0.98 8.84
C GLY A 98 -1.28 -1.45 7.56
N GLY A 99 -1.64 -2.64 7.08
CA GLY A 99 -1.08 -3.20 5.85
C GLY A 99 0.27 -3.92 6.01
N ARG A 100 0.62 -4.72 5.01
CA ARG A 100 1.93 -5.39 4.94
C ARG A 100 2.94 -4.47 4.27
N THR A 101 4.20 -4.54 4.64
CA THR A 101 5.26 -3.67 4.09
C THR A 101 6.28 -4.49 3.31
N VAL A 102 6.62 -4.03 2.11
CA VAL A 102 7.66 -4.60 1.25
C VAL A 102 8.64 -3.49 0.88
N LEU A 103 9.91 -3.70 1.24
CA LEU A 103 11.01 -2.81 0.89
C LEU A 103 11.88 -3.49 -0.17
N LEU A 104 12.06 -2.83 -1.30
CA LEU A 104 12.94 -3.28 -2.38
C LEU A 104 14.31 -2.62 -2.22
N MET A 105 15.17 -3.24 -1.41
CA MET A 105 16.62 -3.05 -1.25
C MET A 105 17.04 -3.64 0.10
N SER A 106 18.33 -3.94 0.29
CA SER A 106 18.82 -4.32 1.62
C SER A 106 18.66 -3.12 2.56
N PRO A 107 17.82 -3.21 3.61
CA PRO A 107 17.80 -2.18 4.62
C PRO A 107 19.17 -2.16 5.31
N SER A 108 19.78 -0.98 5.41
CA SER A 108 20.99 -0.77 6.22
C SER A 108 20.65 -0.33 7.65
N LEU A 109 19.43 -0.64 8.11
CA LEU A 109 18.92 -0.30 9.44
C LEU A 109 19.67 -1.08 10.52
#